data_AF-A0A2H6ETW9-F1
#
_entry.id   AF-A0A2H6ETW9-F1
#
_cell.length_a   1.000
_cell.length_b   1.000
_cell.length_c   1.000
_cell.angle_alpha   90.00
_cell.angle_beta   90.00
_cell.angle_gamma   90.00
#
_symmetry.space_group_name_H-M   'P 1'
#
loop_
_entity.id
_entity.type
_entity.pdbx_description
1 polymer ?
#
loop_
_entity_poly.entity_id
_entity_poly.type
_entity_poly.pdbx_seq_one_letter_code
_entity_poly.pdbx_strand_id
1 'polypeptide(L)'
;MNSYKIQNKIDYISRRLSAHITVIAYVHRDSYKDLRELLIDIFRRLAKNTKYINTVSFGIVDVRSDDDFESLIKSRFTREDLPKIVIYRPGGSSVFEVDKIDFQKIKTAIDLALIY
;
A
#
# COMPACT_ATOMS: atom_id res chain seq x y z
N MET A 1 28.07 28.73 -0.22
CA MET A 1 27.41 28.05 -1.36
C MET A 1 27.03 26.58 -1.10
N ASN A 2 27.34 25.97 0.05
CA ASN A 2 26.93 24.57 0.35
C ASN A 2 25.53 24.41 0.98
N SER A 3 25.03 25.41 1.70
CA SER A 3 23.74 25.31 2.40
C SER A 3 22.54 25.18 1.44
N TYR A 4 22.58 25.82 0.27
CA TYR A 4 21.51 25.72 -0.75
C TYR A 4 21.38 24.32 -1.37
N LYS A 5 22.50 23.61 -1.60
CA LYS A 5 22.48 22.23 -2.12
C LYS A 5 21.93 21.24 -1.08
N ILE A 6 22.22 21.48 0.20
CA ILE A 6 21.73 20.67 1.31
C ILE A 6 20.24 20.93 1.52
N GLN A 7 19.79 22.19 1.52
CA GLN A 7 18.38 22.55 1.62
C GLN A 7 17.55 21.95 0.48
N ASN A 8 18.03 22.03 -0.77
CA ASN A 8 17.34 21.40 -1.91
C ASN A 8 17.27 19.87 -1.79
N LYS A 9 18.29 19.21 -1.24
CA LYS A 9 18.24 17.76 -0.97
C LYS A 9 17.26 17.41 0.15
N ILE A 10 17.23 18.21 1.21
CA ILE A 10 16.31 18.02 2.34
C ILE A 10 14.87 18.27 1.88
N ASP A 11 14.60 19.36 1.16
CA ASP A 11 13.29 19.67 0.59
C ASP A 11 12.84 18.58 -0.40
N TYR A 12 13.76 18.05 -1.22
CA TYR A 12 13.48 16.94 -2.13
C TYR A 12 13.14 15.64 -1.39
N ILE A 13 13.87 15.28 -0.34
CA ILE A 13 13.59 14.10 0.48
C ILE A 13 12.28 14.30 1.27
N SER A 14 12.07 15.47 1.84
CA SER A 14 10.88 15.80 2.62
C SER A 14 9.61 15.82 1.76
N ARG A 15 9.70 16.29 0.50
CA ARG A 15 8.61 16.17 -0.49
C ARG A 15 8.34 14.72 -0.92
N ARG A 16 9.37 13.86 -0.98
CA ARG A 16 9.19 12.42 -1.25
C ARG A 16 8.56 11.69 -0.06
N LEU A 17 8.93 12.07 1.16
CA LEU A 17 8.34 11.52 2.38
C LEU A 17 6.90 12.04 2.59
N SER A 18 6.58 13.27 2.17
CA SER A 18 5.22 13.80 2.23
C SER A 18 4.25 13.17 1.22
N ALA A 19 4.74 12.43 0.22
CA ALA A 19 3.94 11.73 -0.79
C ALA A 19 4.01 10.20 -0.64
N HIS A 20 4.54 9.69 0.47
CA HIS A 20 4.71 8.26 0.68
C HIS A 20 3.38 7.54 0.88
N ILE A 21 3.05 6.60 -0.01
CA ILE A 21 1.82 5.79 0.08
C ILE A 21 2.12 4.40 0.62
N THR A 22 1.16 3.81 1.34
CA THR A 22 1.27 2.45 1.89
C THR A 22 0.20 1.56 1.26
N VAL A 23 0.61 0.46 0.63
CA VAL A 23 -0.27 -0.54 0.04
C VAL A 23 -0.37 -1.71 1.00
N ILE A 24 -1.56 -1.95 1.56
CA ILE A 24 -1.81 -3.07 2.47
C ILE A 24 -2.79 -4.05 1.82
N ALA A 25 -2.41 -5.33 1.78
CA ALA A 25 -3.34 -6.41 1.49
C ALA A 25 -3.84 -7.02 2.80
N TYR A 26 -5.15 -6.98 3.01
CA TYR A 26 -5.84 -7.67 4.09
C TYR A 26 -6.35 -9.01 3.57
N VAL A 27 -5.94 -10.10 4.24
CA VAL A 27 -6.31 -11.46 3.87
C VAL A 27 -6.77 -12.21 5.12
N HIS A 28 -7.72 -13.16 4.98
CA HIS A 28 -8.01 -14.08 6.08
C HIS A 28 -6.77 -14.92 6.36
N ARG A 29 -6.49 -15.21 7.63
CA ARG A 29 -5.42 -16.17 7.98
C ARG A 29 -5.62 -17.54 7.32
N ASP A 30 -6.88 -17.97 7.19
CA ASP A 30 -7.26 -19.23 6.56
C ASP A 30 -7.31 -19.13 5.02
N SER A 31 -7.01 -17.95 4.46
CA SER A 31 -6.83 -17.81 3.02
C SER A 31 -5.71 -18.75 2.57
N TYR A 32 -5.92 -19.42 1.45
CA TYR A 32 -4.97 -20.37 0.88
C TYR A 32 -3.55 -19.79 0.84
N LYS A 33 -2.57 -20.61 1.23
CA LYS A 33 -1.14 -20.32 1.14
C LYS A 33 -0.76 -19.71 -0.21
N ASP A 34 -1.39 -20.20 -1.28
CA ASP A 34 -1.22 -19.74 -2.67
C ASP A 34 -1.56 -18.27 -2.87
N LEU A 35 -2.58 -17.75 -2.18
CA LEU A 35 -2.97 -16.34 -2.29
C LEU A 35 -1.91 -15.42 -1.67
N ARG A 36 -1.36 -15.81 -0.53
CA ARG A 36 -0.30 -15.07 0.16
C ARG A 36 0.97 -15.07 -0.69
N GLU A 37 1.33 -16.20 -1.27
CA GLU A 37 2.47 -16.31 -2.18
C GLU A 37 2.29 -15.45 -3.44
N LEU A 38 1.08 -15.44 -4.02
CA LEU A 38 0.73 -14.58 -5.15
C LEU A 38 0.92 -13.09 -4.80
N LEU A 39 0.41 -12.64 -3.65
CA LEU A 39 0.56 -11.26 -3.19
C LEU A 39 2.03 -10.88 -2.96
N ILE A 40 2.81 -11.78 -2.36
CA ILE A 40 4.26 -11.59 -2.18
C ILE A 40 4.97 -11.44 -3.53
N ASP A 41 4.65 -12.29 -4.52
CA ASP A 41 5.26 -12.18 -5.85
C ASP A 41 4.91 -10.85 -6.53
N ILE A 42 3.62 -10.48 -6.51
CA ILE A 42 3.16 -9.21 -7.07
C ILE A 42 3.86 -8.03 -6.40
N PHE A 43 3.87 -7.97 -5.06
CA PHE A 43 4.49 -6.87 -4.33
C PHE A 43 6.00 -6.82 -4.53
N ARG A 44 6.67 -7.97 -4.61
CA ARG A 44 8.10 -8.04 -4.93
C ARG A 44 8.39 -7.50 -6.34
N ARG A 45 7.56 -7.85 -7.32
CA ARG A 45 7.71 -7.35 -8.70
C ARG A 45 7.46 -5.84 -8.78
N LEU A 46 6.45 -5.34 -8.06
CA LEU A 46 6.16 -3.91 -7.98
C LEU A 46 7.28 -3.15 -7.25
N ALA A 47 7.78 -3.66 -6.14
CA ALA A 47 8.87 -3.03 -5.38
C ALA A 47 10.18 -2.90 -6.17
N LYS A 48 10.41 -3.75 -7.18
CA LYS A 48 11.55 -3.62 -8.12
C LYS A 48 11.39 -2.48 -9.13
N ASN A 49 10.19 -1.92 -9.29
CA ASN A 49 9.96 -0.78 -10.16
C ASN A 49 10.57 0.48 -9.54
N THR A 50 11.51 1.12 -10.23
CA THR A 50 12.23 2.31 -9.75
C THR A 50 11.30 3.48 -9.44
N LYS A 51 10.11 3.55 -10.06
CA LYS A 51 9.07 4.54 -9.75
C LYS A 51 8.57 4.44 -8.32
N TYR A 52 8.54 3.24 -7.74
CA TYR A 52 7.97 2.96 -6.41
C TYR A 52 9.02 2.96 -5.29
N ILE A 53 10.30 2.97 -5.67
CA ILE A 53 11.40 3.01 -4.72
C ILE A 53 11.31 4.31 -3.89
N ASN A 54 11.29 4.14 -2.56
CA ASN A 54 11.18 5.20 -1.56
C ASN A 54 9.85 5.98 -1.56
N THR A 55 8.86 5.59 -2.36
CA THR A 55 7.56 6.27 -2.46
C THR A 55 6.38 5.36 -2.11
N VAL A 56 6.57 4.04 -2.16
CA VAL A 56 5.54 3.05 -1.83
C VAL A 56 6.09 2.02 -0.84
N SER A 57 5.36 1.80 0.24
CA SER A 57 5.56 0.64 1.13
C SER A 57 4.49 -0.41 0.86
N PHE A 58 4.86 -1.69 0.96
CA PHE A 58 3.95 -2.82 0.76
C PHE A 58 3.85 -3.64 2.04
N GLY A 59 2.64 -4.02 2.44
CA GLY A 59 2.38 -4.84 3.61
C GLY A 59 1.26 -5.86 3.36
N ILE A 60 1.35 -7.01 4.02
CA ILE A 60 0.28 -8.01 4.05
C ILE A 60 -0.11 -8.18 5.52
N VAL A 61 -1.39 -8.06 5.81
CA VAL A 61 -1.97 -8.21 7.14
C VAL A 61 -2.85 -9.44 7.15
N ASP A 62 -2.50 -10.41 7.99
CA ASP A 62 -3.31 -11.60 8.25
C ASP A 62 -4.37 -11.25 9.30
N VAL A 63 -5.64 -11.20 8.88
CA VAL A 63 -6.78 -10.96 9.76
C VAL A 63 -7.14 -12.27 10.46
N ARG A 64 -7.03 -12.32 11.79
CA ARG A 64 -7.17 -13.56 12.58
C ARG A 64 -8.52 -13.71 13.27
N SER A 65 -9.14 -12.61 13.67
CA SER A 65 -10.44 -12.58 14.35
C SER A 65 -11.20 -11.31 14.00
N ASP A 66 -12.49 -11.29 14.32
CA ASP A 66 -13.31 -10.08 14.18
C ASP A 66 -12.78 -8.96 15.08
N ASP A 67 -12.18 -9.27 16.24
CA ASP A 67 -11.56 -8.28 17.14
C ASP A 67 -10.30 -7.61 16.53
N ASP A 68 -9.46 -8.38 15.83
CA ASP A 68 -8.31 -7.84 15.07
C ASP A 68 -8.79 -6.94 13.93
N PHE A 69 -9.93 -7.27 13.33
CA PHE A 69 -10.55 -6.49 12.26
C PHE A 69 -11.20 -5.21 12.79
N GLU A 70 -11.92 -5.30 13.90
CA GLU A 70 -12.64 -4.20 14.54
C GLU A 70 -11.72 -3.11 15.10
N SER A 71 -10.50 -3.44 15.50
CA SER A 71 -9.51 -2.45 15.97
C SER A 71 -8.77 -1.72 14.84
N LEU A 72 -8.71 -2.30 13.64
CA LEU A 72 -7.90 -1.80 12.52
C LEU A 72 -8.72 -1.15 11.37
N ILE A 73 -9.96 -1.60 11.10
CA ILE A 73 -10.62 -1.35 9.79
C ILE A 73 -12.14 -1.09 9.92
N LYS A 74 -12.69 -0.91 11.14
CA LYS A 74 -14.15 -0.89 11.37
C LYS A 74 -14.97 0.13 10.57
N SER A 75 -14.34 1.17 10.01
CA SER A 75 -15.07 2.23 9.30
C SER A 75 -15.16 2.05 7.78
N ARG A 76 -14.61 0.99 7.17
CA ARG A 76 -14.49 0.93 5.69
C ARG A 76 -14.91 -0.38 5.02
N PHE A 77 -14.65 -1.56 5.59
CA PHE A 77 -14.96 -2.86 4.96
C PHE A 77 -15.51 -3.86 5.98
N THR A 78 -16.13 -4.94 5.52
CA THR A 78 -16.54 -6.10 6.33
C THR A 78 -15.59 -7.27 6.11
N ARG A 79 -15.65 -8.28 6.98
CA ARG A 79 -14.85 -9.49 6.88
C ARG A 79 -15.12 -10.30 5.59
N GLU A 80 -16.33 -10.18 5.04
CA GLU A 80 -16.75 -10.83 3.79
C GLU A 80 -16.09 -10.18 2.56
N ASP A 81 -15.64 -8.94 2.67
CA ASP A 81 -14.97 -8.21 1.59
C ASP A 81 -13.50 -8.62 1.39
N LEU A 82 -12.98 -9.52 2.24
CA LEU A 82 -11.62 -10.02 2.14
C LEU A 82 -11.52 -11.18 1.13
N PRO A 83 -10.45 -11.26 0.34
CA PRO A 83 -9.23 -10.46 0.43
C PRO A 83 -9.37 -9.06 -0.20
N LYS A 84 -8.77 -8.05 0.43
CA LYS A 84 -8.89 -6.65 0.01
C LYS A 84 -7.51 -5.98 -0.03
N ILE A 85 -7.24 -5.19 -1.07
CA ILE A 85 -6.04 -4.34 -1.12
C ILE A 85 -6.46 -2.89 -0.97
N VAL A 86 -5.81 -2.20 -0.04
CA VAL A 86 -6.06 -0.82 0.33
C VAL A 86 -4.79 -0.01 0.17
N ILE A 87 -4.88 1.12 -0.54
CA ILE A 87 -3.77 2.06 -0.70
C ILE A 87 -4.03 3.28 0.17
N TYR A 88 -3.20 3.45 1.19
CA TYR A 88 -3.23 4.57 2.12
C TYR A 88 -2.32 5.69 1.66
N ARG A 89 -2.89 6.88 1.53
CA ARG A 89 -2.13 8.12 1.31
C ARG A 89 -1.66 8.73 2.64
N PRO A 90 -0.54 9.49 2.62
CA PRO A 90 -0.09 10.21 3.80
C PRO A 90 -1.17 11.22 4.22
N GLY A 91 -1.51 11.23 5.51
CA GLY A 91 -2.61 12.05 6.05
C GLY A 91 -4.00 11.38 6.03
N GLY A 92 -4.11 10.11 5.59
CA GLY A 92 -5.33 9.29 5.77
C GLY A 92 -6.53 9.66 4.89
N SER A 93 -6.35 10.60 3.97
CA SER A 93 -7.41 11.32 3.25
C SER A 93 -7.92 10.64 1.98
N SER A 94 -7.24 9.63 1.42
CA SER A 94 -7.76 8.86 0.29
C SER A 94 -7.37 7.39 0.37
N VAL A 95 -8.35 6.55 0.08
CA VAL A 95 -8.21 5.09 -0.02
C VAL A 95 -8.57 4.66 -1.42
N PHE A 96 -7.65 3.97 -2.09
CA PHE A 96 -7.96 3.22 -3.31
C PHE A 96 -8.15 1.76 -2.95
N GLU A 97 -9.25 1.20 -3.45
CA GLU A 97 -9.60 -0.19 -3.26
C GLU A 97 -9.39 -0.95 -4.57
N VAL A 98 -8.79 -2.12 -4.46
CA VAL A 98 -8.65 -3.04 -5.59
C VAL A 98 -9.63 -4.19 -5.40
N ASP A 99 -10.55 -4.33 -6.34
CA ASP A 99 -11.64 -5.31 -6.37
C ASP A 99 -11.17 -6.75 -6.69
N LYS A 100 -10.02 -6.88 -7.36
CA LYS A 100 -9.45 -8.16 -7.75
C LYS A 100 -7.94 -8.15 -7.63
N ILE A 101 -7.39 -9.20 -7.01
CA ILE A 101 -5.94 -9.39 -6.90
C ILE A 101 -5.39 -9.75 -8.28
N ASP A 102 -4.85 -8.73 -8.95
CA ASP A 102 -4.22 -8.82 -10.25
C ASP A 102 -3.09 -7.79 -10.33
N PHE A 103 -1.96 -8.18 -10.95
CA PHE A 103 -0.78 -7.32 -11.03
C PHE A 103 -1.08 -5.97 -11.69
N GLN A 104 -1.80 -5.95 -12.82
CA GLN A 104 -2.05 -4.72 -13.56
C GLN A 104 -3.05 -3.82 -12.85
N LYS A 105 -4.07 -4.39 -12.20
CA LYS A 105 -5.01 -3.61 -11.40
C LYS A 105 -4.33 -2.93 -10.23
N ILE A 106 -3.51 -3.66 -9.47
CA ILE A 106 -2.76 -3.12 -8.32
C ILE A 106 -1.78 -2.04 -8.79
N LYS A 107 -1.04 -2.30 -9.87
CA LYS A 107 -0.12 -1.32 -10.46
C LYS A 107 -0.84 -0.03 -10.86
N THR A 108 -1.97 -0.14 -11.55
CA THR A 108 -2.77 1.00 -12.00
C THR A 108 -3.27 1.82 -10.81
N ALA A 109 -3.78 1.16 -9.76
CA ALA A 109 -4.24 1.84 -8.55
C ALA A 109 -3.11 2.60 -7.85
N ILE A 110 -1.92 2.01 -7.75
CA ILE A 110 -0.73 2.68 -7.21
C ILE A 110 -0.34 3.88 -8.08
N ASP A 111 -0.32 3.71 -9.40
CA ASP A 111 0.04 4.77 -10.32
C ASP A 111 -0.92 5.97 -10.22
N LEU A 112 -2.21 5.73 -10.05
CA LEU A 112 -3.21 6.76 -9.80
C LEU A 112 -3.00 7.42 -8.44
N ALA A 113 -2.78 6.64 -7.38
CA ALA A 113 -2.57 7.15 -6.02
C ALA A 113 -1.32 8.04 -5.87
N LEU A 114 -0.35 7.90 -6.77
CA LEU A 114 0.87 8.72 -6.83
C LEU A 114 0.69 10.04 -7.61
N ILE A 115 -0.35 10.17 -8.44
CA ILE A 115 -0.64 11.38 -9.21
C ILE A 115 -1.48 12.37 -8.39
N TYR A 116 -2.52 11.84 -7.75
CA TYR A 116 -3.42 12.61 -6.87
C TYR A 116 -2.73 12.93 -5.56
#